data_AF-A0A956EQT3-F1
#
_entry.id   AF-A0A956EQT3-F1
#
_cell.length_a   1.000
_cell.length_b   1.000
_cell.length_c   1.000
_cell.angle_alpha   90.00
_cell.angle_beta   90.00
_cell.angle_gamma   90.00
#
_symmetry.space_group_name_H-M   'P 1'
#
loop_
_entity.id
_entity.type
_entity.pdbx_description
1 polymer ?
#
loop_
_entity_poly.entity_id
_entity_poly.type
_entity_poly.pdbx_seq_one_letter_code
_entity_poly.pdbx_strand_id
1 'polypeptide(L)'
;VRRVLADPLDATRRAAMQRNFRWERGLVDADARAERLGQRGRLILVSGPSPTRKDVAKALEAALFAAGRTTYYLGLSSFVHGIDSDVPHDRSPEAQAEHFRRLGEMAHLMVDAGILLVVSADVIGRDEWAVLQAVLGTDPTSLVWVGEEGTPGSALQVASDRSVADAVVLIGAWLRESGCD
;
A
#
# COMPACT_ATOMS: atom_id res chain seq x y z
N VAL A 1 26.33 -16.97 23.32
CA VAL A 1 25.11 -17.56 22.71
C VAL A 1 24.27 -16.42 22.15
N ARG A 2 24.28 -16.23 20.82
CA ARG A 2 23.42 -15.22 20.16
C ARG A 2 21.99 -15.75 20.26
N ARG A 3 21.18 -15.15 21.14
CA ARG A 3 19.74 -15.43 21.21
C ARG A 3 19.17 -15.00 19.87
N VAL A 4 18.78 -15.95 19.03
CA VAL A 4 18.00 -15.64 17.82
C VAL A 4 16.71 -15.00 18.33
N LEU A 5 16.57 -13.70 18.15
CA LEU A 5 15.31 -13.02 18.43
C LEU A 5 14.29 -13.61 17.47
N ALA A 6 13.18 -14.13 18.00
CA ALA A 6 12.11 -14.64 17.18
C ALA A 6 11.61 -13.52 16.27
N ASP A 7 11.51 -13.78 14.96
CA ASP A 7 10.97 -12.84 13.99
C ASP A 7 9.44 -12.82 14.15
N PRO A 8 8.85 -11.70 14.63
CA PRO A 8 7.42 -11.63 14.91
C PRO A 8 6.56 -11.78 13.66
N LEU A 9 7.14 -11.61 12.45
CA LEU A 9 6.43 -11.68 11.18
C LEU A 9 6.69 -13.00 10.41
N ASP A 10 7.41 -13.97 11.00
CA ASP A 10 7.69 -15.27 10.35
C ASP A 10 6.40 -16.00 9.96
N ALA A 11 5.40 -16.03 10.84
CA ALA A 11 4.10 -16.62 10.54
C ALA A 11 3.40 -15.95 9.35
N THR A 12 3.39 -14.61 9.33
CA THR A 12 2.80 -13.81 8.24
C THR A 12 3.49 -14.06 6.92
N ARG A 13 4.83 -14.06 6.89
CA ARG A 13 5.60 -14.34 5.66
C ARG A 13 5.38 -15.77 5.17
N ARG A 14 5.35 -16.75 6.08
CA ARG A 14 5.05 -18.15 5.72
C ARG A 14 3.65 -18.30 5.14
N ALA A 15 2.65 -17.63 5.71
CA ALA A 15 1.30 -17.65 5.18
C ALA A 15 1.25 -17.06 3.76
N ALA A 16 1.90 -15.90 3.53
CA ALA A 16 1.99 -15.29 2.19
C ALA A 16 2.75 -16.17 1.19
N MET A 17 3.84 -16.82 1.62
CA MET A 17 4.58 -17.79 0.79
C MET A 17 3.73 -19.01 0.45
N GLN A 18 2.99 -19.57 1.40
CA GLN A 18 2.09 -20.70 1.17
C GLN A 18 0.96 -20.32 0.22
N ARG A 19 0.36 -19.12 0.38
CA ARG A 19 -0.60 -18.57 -0.56
C ARG A 19 -0.01 -18.52 -1.97
N ASN A 20 1.17 -17.92 -2.14
CA ASN A 20 1.83 -17.78 -3.44
C ASN A 20 2.16 -19.14 -4.09
N PHE A 21 2.56 -20.12 -3.28
CA PHE A 21 2.86 -21.47 -3.75
C PHE A 21 1.60 -22.22 -4.19
N ARG A 22 0.50 -22.07 -3.46
CA ARG A 22 -0.79 -22.69 -3.77
C ARG A 22 -1.64 -21.91 -4.77
N TRP A 23 -1.17 -20.74 -5.20
CA TRP A 23 -1.93 -19.86 -6.09
C TRP A 23 -2.16 -20.53 -7.44
N GLU A 24 -3.42 -20.80 -7.77
CA GLU A 24 -3.79 -21.27 -9.09
C GLU A 24 -3.72 -20.09 -10.07
N ARG A 25 -2.74 -20.13 -10.98
CA ARG A 25 -2.51 -19.05 -11.94
C ARG A 25 -3.40 -19.22 -13.17
N GLY A 26 -3.97 -18.12 -13.63
CA GLY A 26 -4.61 -18.06 -14.94
C GLY A 26 -3.59 -18.10 -16.08
N LEU A 27 -4.09 -18.08 -17.33
CA LEU A 27 -3.25 -18.10 -18.54
C LEU A 27 -2.61 -16.73 -18.87
N VAL A 28 -3.02 -15.68 -18.17
CA VAL A 28 -2.46 -14.33 -18.32
C VAL A 28 -1.67 -14.04 -17.06
N ASP A 29 -0.37 -13.79 -17.19
CA ASP A 29 0.51 -13.44 -16.07
C ASP A 29 0.54 -11.92 -15.82
N ALA A 30 1.27 -11.51 -14.77
CA ALA A 30 1.38 -10.11 -14.38
C ALA A 30 2.12 -9.26 -15.42
N ASP A 31 3.10 -9.82 -16.14
CA ASP A 31 3.85 -9.09 -17.16
C ASP A 31 2.99 -8.81 -18.39
N ALA A 32 2.19 -9.78 -18.85
CA ALA A 32 1.23 -9.59 -19.93
C ALA A 32 0.16 -8.54 -19.59
N ARG A 33 -0.31 -8.49 -18.33
CA ARG A 33 -1.20 -7.41 -17.88
C ARG A 33 -0.49 -6.07 -17.87
N ALA A 34 0.76 -6.05 -17.40
CA ALA A 34 1.53 -4.82 -17.34
C ALA A 34 1.80 -4.23 -18.73
N GLU A 35 2.14 -5.08 -19.70
CA GLU A 35 2.29 -4.69 -21.11
C GLU A 35 0.96 -4.18 -21.68
N ARG A 36 -0.15 -4.88 -21.42
CA ARG A 36 -1.46 -4.51 -21.95
C ARG A 36 -1.98 -3.18 -21.41
N LEU A 37 -1.73 -2.90 -20.14
CA LEU A 37 -2.16 -1.68 -19.45
C LEU A 37 -1.13 -0.55 -19.56
N GLY A 38 0.09 -0.85 -20.00
CA GLY A 38 1.20 0.10 -20.00
C GLY A 38 1.57 0.59 -18.61
N GLN A 39 1.37 -0.23 -17.56
CA GLN A 39 1.66 0.10 -16.16
C GLN A 39 1.88 -1.18 -15.34
N ARG A 40 2.62 -1.10 -14.23
CA ARG A 40 2.72 -2.20 -13.26
C ARG A 40 1.89 -1.88 -12.03
N GLY A 41 1.07 -2.84 -11.59
CA GLY A 41 0.24 -2.69 -10.39
C GLY A 41 1.09 -2.40 -9.16
N ARG A 42 0.59 -1.56 -8.26
CA ARG A 42 1.31 -1.12 -7.07
C ARG A 42 0.36 -0.64 -5.98
N LEU A 43 0.65 -0.97 -4.73
CA LEU A 43 0.04 -0.37 -3.56
C LEU A 43 0.78 0.93 -3.23
N ILE A 44 0.08 2.06 -3.34
CA ILE A 44 0.53 3.39 -2.94
C ILE A 44 -0.20 3.73 -1.64
N LEU A 45 0.48 3.55 -0.51
CA LEU A 45 -0.05 3.85 0.80
C LEU A 45 0.31 5.29 1.19
N VAL A 46 -0.68 6.18 1.17
CA VAL A 46 -0.57 7.56 1.62
C VAL A 46 -0.93 7.62 3.10
N SER A 47 0.05 7.90 3.94
CA SER A 47 -0.10 7.98 5.40
C SER A 47 0.70 9.16 5.94
N GLY A 48 0.45 9.57 7.18
CA GLY A 48 1.17 10.65 7.85
C GLY A 48 0.27 11.50 8.73
N PRO A 49 0.84 12.38 9.56
CA PRO A 49 0.07 13.20 10.50
C PRO A 49 -0.74 14.30 9.81
N SER A 50 -0.38 14.69 8.57
CA SER A 50 -1.05 15.79 7.88
C SER A 50 -2.56 15.51 7.67
N PRO A 51 -3.44 16.49 7.92
CA PRO A 51 -4.87 16.35 7.65
C PRO A 51 -5.17 16.25 6.14
N THR A 52 -4.29 16.78 5.28
CA THR A 52 -4.47 16.79 3.82
C THR A 52 -4.20 15.42 3.18
N ARG A 53 -3.66 14.44 3.92
CA ARG A 53 -3.27 13.12 3.37
C ARG A 53 -4.38 12.43 2.57
N LYS A 54 -5.64 12.53 3.01
CA LYS A 54 -6.78 11.92 2.32
C LYS A 54 -7.07 12.64 1.01
N ASP A 55 -6.98 13.97 1.01
CA ASP A 55 -7.19 14.79 -0.17
C ASP A 55 -6.06 14.59 -1.19
N VAL A 56 -4.81 14.47 -0.72
CA VAL A 56 -3.66 14.07 -1.56
C VAL A 56 -3.90 12.71 -2.20
N ALA A 57 -4.32 11.70 -1.45
CA ALA A 57 -4.60 10.37 -1.99
C ALA A 57 -5.71 10.37 -3.05
N LYS A 58 -6.83 11.07 -2.78
CA LYS A 58 -7.95 11.19 -3.74
C LYS A 58 -7.54 11.97 -4.99
N ALA A 59 -6.82 13.08 -4.82
CA ALA A 59 -6.35 13.88 -5.94
C ALA A 59 -5.29 13.14 -6.77
N LEU A 60 -4.45 12.31 -6.13
CA LEU A 60 -3.51 11.43 -6.81
C LEU A 60 -4.25 10.40 -7.68
N GLU A 61 -5.27 9.74 -7.13
CA GLU A 61 -6.10 8.82 -7.91
C GLU A 61 -6.73 9.53 -9.12
N ALA A 62 -7.35 10.70 -8.92
CA ALA A 62 -7.95 11.48 -10.00
C ALA A 62 -6.92 11.86 -11.08
N ALA A 63 -5.70 12.25 -10.69
CA ALA A 63 -4.63 12.60 -11.62
C ALA A 63 -4.10 11.38 -12.39
N LEU A 64 -3.94 10.22 -11.73
CA LEU A 64 -3.55 8.97 -12.38
C LEU A 64 -4.62 8.52 -13.39
N PHE A 65 -5.90 8.60 -13.02
CA PHE A 65 -7.01 8.28 -13.90
C PHE A 65 -7.04 9.20 -15.13
N ALA A 66 -6.87 10.52 -14.93
CA ALA A 66 -6.79 11.49 -16.02
C ALA A 66 -5.59 11.25 -16.95
N ALA A 67 -4.52 10.66 -16.44
CA ALA A 67 -3.36 10.24 -17.23
C ALA A 67 -3.54 8.88 -17.94
N GLY A 68 -4.73 8.29 -17.91
CA GLY A 68 -5.04 7.02 -18.56
C GLY A 68 -4.58 5.78 -17.78
N ARG A 69 -4.17 5.94 -16.51
CA ARG A 69 -3.76 4.82 -15.66
C ARG A 69 -4.97 4.13 -15.04
N THR A 70 -4.90 2.82 -14.88
CA THR A 70 -5.87 2.02 -14.14
C THR A 70 -5.58 2.14 -12.65
N THR A 71 -6.44 2.83 -11.92
CA THR A 71 -6.23 3.20 -10.52
C THR A 71 -7.51 3.04 -9.71
N TYR A 72 -7.37 2.93 -8.39
CA TYR A 72 -8.50 2.87 -7.46
C TYR A 72 -8.12 3.46 -6.10
N TYR A 73 -8.95 4.36 -5.57
CA TYR A 73 -8.81 4.87 -4.22
C TYR A 73 -9.53 4.00 -3.18
N LEU A 74 -8.84 3.65 -2.09
CA LEU A 74 -9.43 3.01 -0.92
C LEU A 74 -9.07 3.75 0.37
N GLY A 75 -10.08 4.24 1.08
CA GLY A 75 -9.90 4.74 2.44
C GLY A 75 -9.86 3.59 3.44
N LEU A 76 -8.84 3.55 4.32
CA LEU A 76 -8.71 2.49 5.33
C LEU A 76 -9.93 2.41 6.26
N SER A 77 -10.60 3.54 6.54
CA SER A 77 -11.86 3.54 7.29
C SER A 77 -12.94 2.72 6.60
N SER A 78 -13.09 2.82 5.27
CA SER A 78 -14.08 2.05 4.52
C SER A 78 -13.75 0.56 4.50
N PHE A 79 -12.45 0.23 4.46
CA PHE A 79 -11.98 -1.15 4.56
C PHE A 79 -12.34 -1.77 5.91
N VAL A 80 -11.99 -1.09 7.01
CA VAL A 80 -12.22 -1.57 8.39
C VAL A 80 -13.71 -1.75 8.68
N HIS A 81 -14.56 -0.80 8.32
CA HIS A 81 -15.99 -0.88 8.60
C HIS A 81 -16.76 -1.83 7.65
N GLY A 82 -16.12 -2.28 6.55
CA GLY A 82 -16.75 -3.10 5.53
C GLY A 82 -16.12 -4.48 5.45
N ILE A 83 -15.04 -4.57 4.66
CA ILE A 83 -14.32 -5.82 4.38
C ILE A 83 -13.83 -6.48 5.67
N ASP A 84 -13.46 -5.65 6.65
CA ASP A 84 -12.87 -6.11 7.90
C ASP A 84 -13.78 -5.97 9.13
N SER A 85 -15.09 -5.98 8.87
CA SER A 85 -16.09 -5.71 9.91
C SER A 85 -16.14 -6.76 11.02
N ASP A 86 -15.60 -7.96 10.80
CA ASP A 86 -15.49 -9.03 11.81
C ASP A 86 -14.25 -8.88 12.72
N VAL A 87 -13.31 -8.02 12.39
CA VAL A 87 -12.13 -7.74 13.23
C VAL A 87 -12.49 -6.64 14.24
N PRO A 88 -12.11 -6.79 15.54
CA PRO A 88 -12.32 -5.75 16.53
C PRO A 88 -11.77 -4.40 16.07
N HIS A 89 -12.56 -3.34 16.16
CA HIS A 89 -12.17 -2.00 15.71
C HIS A 89 -11.32 -1.24 16.74
N ASP A 90 -10.82 -1.94 17.76
CA ASP A 90 -9.96 -1.33 18.76
C ASP A 90 -8.55 -1.07 18.20
N ARG A 91 -7.77 -0.27 18.93
CA ARG A 91 -6.39 0.04 18.54
C ARG A 91 -5.39 -0.95 19.13
N SER A 92 -5.81 -2.19 19.41
CA SER A 92 -4.86 -3.22 19.87
C SER A 92 -3.85 -3.53 18.76
N PRO A 93 -2.59 -3.84 19.11
CA PRO A 93 -1.59 -4.26 18.13
C PRO A 93 -2.06 -5.44 17.28
N GLU A 94 -2.80 -6.38 17.87
CA GLU A 94 -3.31 -7.57 17.20
C GLU A 94 -4.38 -7.22 16.15
N ALA A 95 -5.36 -6.37 16.50
CA ALA A 95 -6.39 -5.92 15.56
C ALA A 95 -5.79 -5.11 14.41
N GLN A 96 -4.87 -4.18 14.72
CA GLN A 96 -4.18 -3.42 13.67
C GLN A 96 -3.36 -4.34 12.75
N ALA A 97 -2.61 -5.28 13.31
CA ALA A 97 -1.85 -6.24 12.50
C ALA A 97 -2.77 -7.05 11.57
N GLU A 98 -3.94 -7.48 12.05
CA GLU A 98 -4.92 -8.21 11.22
C GLU A 98 -5.51 -7.32 10.12
N HIS A 99 -5.85 -6.07 10.43
CA HIS A 99 -6.31 -5.09 9.44
C HIS A 99 -5.32 -4.90 8.30
N PHE A 100 -4.04 -4.71 8.64
CA PHE A 100 -2.99 -4.54 7.63
C PHE A 100 -2.66 -5.85 6.91
N ARG A 101 -2.77 -7.01 7.57
CA ARG A 101 -2.61 -8.31 6.92
C ARG A 101 -3.68 -8.51 5.86
N ARG A 102 -4.96 -8.28 6.19
CA ARG A 102 -6.09 -8.43 5.27
C ARG A 102 -6.06 -7.39 4.16
N LEU A 103 -5.68 -6.14 4.47
CA LEU A 103 -5.41 -5.12 3.47
C LEU A 103 -4.34 -5.59 2.48
N GLY A 104 -3.26 -6.19 2.98
CA GLY A 104 -2.20 -6.77 2.15
C GLY A 104 -2.69 -7.89 1.24
N GLU A 105 -3.53 -8.79 1.74
CA GLU A 105 -4.11 -9.89 0.94
C GLU A 105 -5.04 -9.38 -0.16
N MET A 106 -5.91 -8.42 0.16
CA MET A 106 -6.77 -7.78 -0.84
C MET A 106 -5.94 -6.98 -1.85
N ALA A 107 -4.96 -6.22 -1.39
CA ALA A 107 -4.08 -5.45 -2.26
C ALA A 107 -3.27 -6.35 -3.19
N HIS A 108 -2.94 -7.59 -2.78
CA HIS A 108 -2.22 -8.54 -3.62
C HIS A 108 -2.97 -8.82 -4.92
N LEU A 109 -4.29 -9.03 -4.82
CA LEU A 109 -5.16 -9.24 -5.97
C LEU A 109 -5.21 -8.03 -6.89
N MET A 110 -5.35 -6.83 -6.32
CA MET A 110 -5.43 -5.58 -7.07
C MET A 110 -4.12 -5.28 -7.81
N VAL A 111 -2.99 -5.48 -7.14
CA VAL A 111 -1.65 -5.33 -7.70
C VAL A 111 -1.39 -6.35 -8.80
N ASP A 112 -1.73 -7.64 -8.57
CA ASP A 112 -1.55 -8.69 -9.58
C ASP A 112 -2.42 -8.44 -10.83
N ALA A 113 -3.60 -7.84 -10.65
CA ALA A 113 -4.46 -7.37 -11.74
C ALA A 113 -3.89 -6.14 -12.49
N GLY A 114 -2.78 -5.57 -12.04
CA GLY A 114 -2.12 -4.42 -12.67
C GLY A 114 -2.62 -3.05 -12.19
N ILE A 115 -3.40 -2.98 -11.12
CA ILE A 115 -4.03 -1.75 -10.63
C ILE A 115 -3.05 -0.94 -9.77
N LEU A 116 -3.03 0.38 -9.95
CA LEU A 116 -2.43 1.32 -8.99
C LEU A 116 -3.43 1.56 -7.85
N LEU A 117 -3.28 0.82 -6.76
CA LEU A 117 -4.16 0.91 -5.61
C LEU A 117 -3.67 2.03 -4.68
N VAL A 118 -4.41 3.14 -4.62
CA VAL A 118 -4.09 4.27 -3.75
C VAL A 118 -4.86 4.13 -2.44
N VAL A 119 -4.15 3.82 -1.35
CA VAL A 119 -4.76 3.70 -0.02
C VAL A 119 -4.43 4.93 0.80
N SER A 120 -5.42 5.51 1.48
CA SER A 120 -5.16 6.48 2.55
C SER A 120 -5.40 5.86 3.92
N ALA A 121 -4.39 5.92 4.78
CA ALA A 121 -4.48 5.50 6.18
C ALA A 121 -4.21 6.68 7.13
N ASP A 122 -4.56 6.53 8.41
CA ASP A 122 -4.02 7.41 9.44
C ASP A 122 -2.51 7.18 9.60
N VAL A 123 -1.86 7.83 10.58
CA VAL A 123 -0.46 7.55 10.94
C VAL A 123 -0.28 6.05 11.17
N ILE A 124 0.49 5.40 10.30
CA ILE A 124 0.90 4.00 10.47
C ILE A 124 2.29 3.94 11.08
N GLY A 125 2.53 2.97 11.94
CA GLY A 125 3.83 2.71 12.51
C GLY A 125 4.68 1.77 11.65
N ARG A 126 5.87 1.45 12.18
CA ARG A 126 6.80 0.49 11.57
C ARG A 126 6.20 -0.91 11.49
N ASP A 127 5.43 -1.32 12.49
CA ASP A 127 4.94 -2.69 12.62
C ASP A 127 3.82 -2.95 11.61
N GLU A 128 2.87 -2.02 11.47
CA GLU A 128 1.81 -2.09 10.45
C GLU A 128 2.40 -2.10 9.03
N TRP A 129 3.41 -1.25 8.78
CA TRP A 129 4.12 -1.22 7.51
C TRP A 129 4.85 -2.54 7.24
N ALA A 130 5.52 -3.11 8.25
CA ALA A 130 6.24 -4.36 8.12
C ALA A 130 5.29 -5.55 7.86
N VAL A 131 4.06 -5.53 8.41
CA VAL A 131 3.02 -6.51 8.08
C VAL A 131 2.65 -6.45 6.60
N LEU A 132 2.41 -5.26 6.05
CA LEU A 132 2.11 -5.11 4.61
C LEU A 132 3.26 -5.65 3.74
N GLN A 133 4.49 -5.30 4.07
CA GLN A 133 5.67 -5.79 3.35
C GLN A 133 5.84 -7.32 3.49
N ALA A 134 5.47 -7.90 4.63
CA ALA A 134 5.49 -9.35 4.83
C ALA A 134 4.46 -10.09 3.96
N VAL A 135 3.33 -9.46 3.64
CA VAL A 135 2.26 -10.04 2.81
C VAL A 135 2.49 -9.82 1.31
N LEU A 136 2.89 -8.61 0.92
CA LEU A 136 3.00 -8.20 -0.49
C LEU A 136 4.41 -8.26 -1.06
N GLY A 137 5.43 -8.28 -0.20
CA GLY A 137 6.80 -7.96 -0.61
C GLY A 137 7.03 -6.45 -0.71
N THR A 138 8.28 -6.06 -0.94
CA THR A 138 8.68 -4.64 -0.95
C THR A 138 8.43 -3.94 -2.28
N ASP A 139 8.64 -4.65 -3.39
CA ASP A 139 8.62 -4.06 -4.74
C ASP A 139 7.25 -3.48 -5.17
N PRO A 140 6.10 -4.14 -4.90
CA PRO A 140 4.80 -3.58 -5.24
C PRO A 140 4.23 -2.65 -4.17
N THR A 141 4.99 -2.29 -3.13
CA THR A 141 4.49 -1.48 -2.02
C THR A 141 5.27 -0.19 -1.87
N SER A 142 4.56 0.93 -1.72
CA SER A 142 5.19 2.23 -1.58
C SER A 142 4.47 3.06 -0.54
N LEU A 143 5.20 3.47 0.49
CA LEU A 143 4.70 4.37 1.53
C LEU A 143 5.04 5.80 1.15
N VAL A 144 4.01 6.61 0.90
CA VAL A 144 4.09 8.06 0.74
C VAL A 144 3.74 8.69 2.08
N TRP A 145 4.71 9.35 2.70
CA TRP A 145 4.51 10.02 3.97
C TRP A 145 4.13 11.49 3.78
N VAL A 146 3.03 11.95 4.37
CA VAL A 146 2.59 13.35 4.35
C VAL A 146 2.80 13.96 5.73
N GLY A 147 3.97 14.59 5.95
CA GLY A 147 4.44 15.05 7.25
C GLY A 147 5.93 15.42 7.27
N GLU A 148 6.37 16.05 8.37
CA GLU A 148 7.76 16.53 8.59
C GLU A 148 8.75 15.44 9.02
N GLU A 149 8.31 14.45 9.81
CA GLU A 149 9.14 13.31 10.22
C GLU A 149 8.57 12.03 9.63
N GLY A 150 9.22 11.51 8.58
CA GLY A 150 8.82 10.28 7.89
C GLY A 150 8.89 9.03 8.76
N THR A 151 7.97 8.08 8.54
CA THR A 151 8.17 6.72 9.04
C THR A 151 9.34 6.07 8.30
N PRO A 152 10.35 5.50 8.99
CA PRO A 152 11.48 4.84 8.35
C PRO A 152 11.03 3.77 7.34
N GLY A 153 11.51 3.88 6.10
CA GLY A 153 11.09 3.03 4.98
C GLY A 153 10.03 3.63 4.08
N SER A 154 9.61 4.89 4.30
CA SER A 154 8.84 5.66 3.33
C SER A 154 9.60 5.79 2.01
N ALA A 155 8.93 5.50 0.90
CA ALA A 155 9.48 5.66 -0.43
C ALA A 155 9.57 7.14 -0.86
N LEU A 156 8.64 7.96 -0.36
CA LEU A 156 8.59 9.39 -0.63
C LEU A 156 8.06 10.15 0.59
N GLN A 157 8.61 11.34 0.83
CA GLN A 157 8.12 12.27 1.85
C GLN A 157 7.58 13.54 1.20
N VAL A 158 6.42 13.97 1.67
CA VAL A 158 5.68 15.15 1.24
C VAL A 158 5.49 16.06 2.46
N ALA A 159 6.06 17.26 2.43
CA ALA A 159 5.94 18.24 3.53
C ALA A 159 4.47 18.62 3.79
N SER A 160 4.14 18.93 5.05
CA SER A 160 2.74 19.19 5.47
C SER A 160 2.17 20.48 4.90
N ASP A 161 3.04 21.45 4.64
CA ASP A 161 2.72 22.78 4.12
C ASP A 161 2.55 22.80 2.59
N ARG A 162 2.89 21.70 1.92
CA ARG A 162 2.75 21.58 0.47
C ARG A 162 1.27 21.53 0.09
N SER A 163 0.92 22.23 -0.99
CA SER A 163 -0.43 22.17 -1.55
C SER A 163 -0.76 20.75 -2.05
N VAL A 164 -2.04 20.38 -2.06
CA VAL A 164 -2.48 19.08 -2.59
C VAL A 164 -2.05 18.90 -4.04
N ALA A 165 -2.13 19.95 -4.86
CA ALA A 165 -1.71 19.90 -6.26
C ALA A 165 -0.20 19.62 -6.40
N ASP A 166 0.64 20.33 -5.64
CA ASP A 166 2.09 20.14 -5.70
C ASP A 166 2.50 18.78 -5.13
N ALA A 167 1.78 18.27 -4.13
CA ALA A 167 1.98 16.92 -3.60
C ALA A 167 1.69 15.86 -4.68
N VAL A 168 0.59 16.02 -5.42
CA VAL A 168 0.23 15.11 -6.52
C VAL A 168 1.27 15.16 -7.65
N VAL A 169 1.74 16.35 -8.02
CA VAL A 169 2.82 16.49 -9.03
C VAL A 169 4.09 15.78 -8.58
N LEU A 170 4.49 15.96 -7.31
CA LEU A 170 5.67 15.32 -6.74
C LEU A 170 5.54 13.79 -6.73
N ILE A 171 4.42 13.26 -6.22
CA ILE A 171 4.17 11.81 -6.17
C ILE A 171 4.10 11.24 -7.58
N GLY A 172 3.43 11.93 -8.49
CA GLY A 172 3.33 11.55 -9.90
C GLY A 172 4.69 11.46 -10.58
N ALA A 173 5.58 12.45 -10.36
CA ALA A 173 6.94 12.43 -10.90
C ALA A 173 7.77 11.25 -10.35
N TRP A 174 7.70 11.04 -9.02
CA TRP A 174 8.38 9.93 -8.37
C TRP A 174 7.91 8.55 -8.88
N LEU A 175 6.60 8.38 -9.13
CA LEU A 175 6.07 7.15 -9.72
C LEU A 175 6.70 6.87 -11.09
N ARG A 176 6.98 7.90 -11.89
CA ARG A 176 7.60 7.70 -13.21
C ARG A 176 9.05 7.32 -13.16
N GLU A 177 9.81 8.00 -12.31
CA GLU A 177 11.22 7.71 -12.10
C GLU A 177 11.43 6.29 -11.55
N SER A 178 10.45 5.79 -10.80
CA SER A 178 10.48 4.46 -10.21
C SER A 178 9.98 3.35 -11.16
N GLY A 179 9.62 3.68 -12.40
CA GLY A 179 9.09 2.72 -13.38
C GLY A 179 7.73 2.13 -12.97
N CYS A 180 6.94 2.89 -12.20
CA CYS A 180 5.64 2.50 -11.68
C CYS A 180 4.48 2.90 -12.57
N ASP A 181 4.71 3.74 -13.57
CA ASP A 181 3.67 4.35 -14.39
C ASP A 181 3.56 3.71 -15.78
#